data_AF-A0A3S1JYH3-F1
#
_entry.id   AF-A0A3S1JYH3-F1
#
_cell.length_a   1.000
_cell.length_b   1.000
_cell.length_c   1.000
_cell.angle_alpha   90.00
_cell.angle_beta   90.00
_cell.angle_gamma   90.00
#
_symmetry.space_group_name_H-M   'P 1'
#
loop_
_entity.id
_entity.type
_entity.pdbx_description
1 polymer ?
#
loop_
_entity_poly.entity_id
_entity_poly.type
_entity_poly.pdbx_seq_one_letter_code
_entity_poly.pdbx_strand_id
1 'polypeptide(L)'
;MAGNTSEKSAKAAAERVATKATKPRKAAPQPQSTKAAKPTLLAGGNPQIAKAEGDAPVRAYIAAMPGWKSDLGRRLDAIIVRTVPGVHKAVKWNSPFYGIEGQGWFLSFHVFTRYVKVTFFRGTSLRPLPPGKSKHKEVRYLDVYEDQLDEAQFAAWVKQASQLPGERM
;
A
#
# COMPACT_ATOMS: atom_id res chain seq x y z
N MET A 1 69.21 -12.43 16.59
CA MET A 1 70.36 -12.79 15.72
C MET A 1 69.77 -13.28 14.41
N ALA A 2 69.59 -12.40 13.42
CA ALA A 2 70.59 -11.86 12.48
C ALA A 2 70.88 -12.82 11.31
N GLY A 3 70.58 -12.34 10.10
CA GLY A 3 70.88 -12.95 8.81
C GLY A 3 69.73 -12.68 7.84
N ASN A 4 69.87 -11.98 6.72
CA ASN A 4 71.02 -11.38 6.06
C ASN A 4 70.46 -10.36 5.04
N THR A 5 71.01 -9.15 5.01
CA THR A 5 70.81 -8.15 3.96
C THR A 5 71.86 -8.36 2.87
N SER A 6 71.51 -8.16 1.59
CA SER A 6 72.22 -7.26 0.64
C SER A 6 71.79 -7.47 -0.83
N GLU A 7 71.33 -6.36 -1.41
CA GLU A 7 71.33 -5.89 -2.82
C GLU A 7 72.55 -6.34 -3.68
N LYS A 8 72.63 -6.29 -5.03
CA LYS A 8 71.96 -5.50 -6.09
C LYS A 8 72.36 -6.02 -7.50
N SER A 9 71.45 -5.80 -8.47
CA SER A 9 71.63 -5.38 -9.89
C SER A 9 72.56 -6.09 -10.90
N ALA A 10 71.99 -6.50 -12.04
CA ALA A 10 72.31 -5.96 -13.38
C ALA A 10 71.24 -6.37 -14.43
N LYS A 11 71.14 -5.59 -15.52
CA LYS A 11 69.98 -5.34 -16.40
C LYS A 11 70.32 -5.67 -17.87
N ALA A 12 69.39 -6.26 -18.64
CA ALA A 12 69.13 -6.08 -20.10
C ALA A 12 68.14 -7.16 -20.59
N ALA A 13 66.89 -6.84 -20.98
CA ALA A 13 66.42 -6.56 -22.36
C ALA A 13 66.54 -7.80 -23.31
N ALA A 14 65.53 -8.29 -24.03
CA ALA A 14 64.34 -7.64 -24.60
C ALA A 14 63.24 -8.64 -25.04
N GLU A 15 62.04 -8.09 -25.29
CA GLU A 15 61.06 -8.48 -26.35
C GLU A 15 60.20 -9.77 -26.18
N ARG A 16 58.87 -9.82 -26.42
CA ARG A 16 57.84 -8.91 -26.96
C ARG A 16 56.49 -9.19 -26.28
N VAL A 17 55.74 -8.13 -26.03
CA VAL A 17 54.34 -8.11 -25.58
C VAL A 17 53.42 -8.40 -26.77
N ALA A 18 52.46 -9.30 -26.59
CA ALA A 18 51.27 -9.40 -27.44
C ALA A 18 50.04 -9.01 -26.60
N THR A 19 49.65 -7.74 -26.70
CA THR A 19 48.41 -7.18 -26.14
C THR A 19 47.20 -7.77 -26.87
N LYS A 20 46.40 -8.60 -26.19
CA LYS A 20 45.06 -8.97 -26.65
C LYS A 20 44.08 -7.91 -26.13
N ALA A 21 43.54 -7.11 -27.05
CA ALA A 21 42.57 -6.07 -26.76
C ALA A 21 41.30 -6.64 -26.10
N THR A 22 41.01 -6.17 -24.89
CA THR A 22 39.75 -6.41 -24.19
C THR A 22 38.65 -5.54 -24.80
N LYS A 23 37.61 -6.19 -25.33
CA LYS A 23 36.38 -5.53 -25.79
C LYS A 23 35.75 -4.73 -24.63
N PRO A 24 35.24 -3.50 -24.87
CA PRO A 24 34.59 -2.74 -23.81
C PRO A 24 33.30 -3.46 -23.38
N ARG A 25 33.24 -3.82 -22.09
CA ARG A 25 32.05 -4.37 -21.44
C ARG A 25 30.95 -3.31 -21.46
N LYS A 26 29.90 -3.55 -22.24
CA LYS A 26 28.69 -2.72 -22.30
C LYS A 26 28.19 -2.51 -20.86
N ALA A 27 28.14 -1.27 -20.41
CA ALA A 27 27.66 -0.93 -19.08
C ALA A 27 26.23 -1.46 -18.90
N ALA A 28 25.99 -2.17 -17.79
CA ALA A 28 24.65 -2.56 -17.40
C ALA A 28 23.81 -1.27 -17.21
N PRO A 29 22.59 -1.20 -17.76
CA PRO A 29 21.76 -0.02 -17.58
C PRO A 29 21.51 0.15 -16.08
N GLN A 30 21.87 1.32 -15.55
CA GLN A 30 21.47 1.72 -14.21
C GLN A 30 19.94 1.66 -14.11
N PRO A 31 19.37 1.28 -12.95
CA PRO A 31 17.94 1.29 -12.78
C PRO A 31 17.46 2.73 -12.93
N GLN A 32 16.89 3.03 -14.11
CA GLN A 32 16.17 4.27 -14.33
C GLN A 32 15.08 4.30 -13.26
N SER A 33 15.09 5.34 -12.43
CA SER A 33 14.00 5.65 -11.51
C SER A 33 12.73 5.75 -12.35
N THR A 34 11.96 4.67 -12.41
CA THR A 34 10.68 4.68 -13.10
C THR A 34 9.81 5.64 -12.31
N LYS A 35 9.48 6.77 -12.94
CA LYS A 35 8.37 7.60 -12.48
C LYS A 35 7.19 6.64 -12.39
N ALA A 36 6.77 6.28 -11.17
CA ALA A 36 5.76 5.25 -10.97
C ALA A 36 4.54 5.61 -11.83
N ALA A 37 4.25 4.80 -12.83
CA ALA A 37 3.12 5.04 -13.71
C ALA A 37 1.86 5.06 -12.83
N LYS A 38 0.98 6.05 -13.04
CA LYS A 38 -0.28 6.12 -12.30
C LYS A 38 -1.05 4.81 -12.53
N PRO A 39 -1.52 4.13 -11.48
CA PRO A 39 -2.27 2.89 -11.62
C PRO A 39 -3.48 3.06 -12.53
N THR A 40 -3.77 2.02 -13.32
CA THR A 40 -4.99 1.94 -14.14
C THR A 40 -6.22 2.05 -13.24
N LEU A 41 -7.26 2.73 -13.73
CA LEU A 41 -8.56 2.78 -13.06
C LEU A 41 -9.52 1.78 -13.72
N LEU A 42 -10.22 1.00 -12.90
CA LEU A 42 -11.29 0.12 -13.32
C LEU A 42 -12.57 0.94 -13.61
N ALA A 43 -13.59 0.26 -14.13
CA ALA A 43 -14.92 0.84 -14.27
C ALA A 43 -15.39 1.45 -12.94
N GLY A 44 -15.99 2.64 -13.00
CA GLY A 44 -16.38 3.39 -11.80
C GLY A 44 -15.26 4.21 -11.15
N GLY A 45 -14.04 4.18 -11.69
CA GLY A 45 -12.90 4.97 -11.20
C GLY A 45 -12.11 4.31 -10.06
N ASN A 46 -12.30 3.00 -9.84
CA ASN A 46 -11.64 2.27 -8.78
C ASN A 46 -10.17 1.98 -9.10
N PRO A 47 -9.20 2.37 -8.25
CA PRO A 47 -7.79 2.07 -8.50
C PRO A 47 -7.50 0.57 -8.62
N GLN A 48 -6.81 0.17 -9.68
CA GLN A 48 -6.34 -1.20 -9.85
C GLN A 48 -4.98 -1.37 -9.16
N ILE A 49 -5.02 -1.73 -7.88
CA ILE A 49 -3.82 -2.06 -7.09
C ILE A 49 -3.77 -3.58 -6.84
N ALA A 50 -2.58 -4.17 -7.04
CA ALA A 50 -2.36 -5.59 -6.80
C ALA A 50 -2.59 -5.95 -5.32
N LYS A 51 -2.96 -7.21 -5.07
CA LYS A 51 -3.12 -7.71 -3.70
C LYS A 51 -1.78 -7.63 -2.96
N ALA A 52 -1.78 -6.96 -1.81
CA ALA A 52 -0.62 -6.87 -0.94
C ALA A 52 -1.05 -6.45 0.47
N GLU A 53 -0.27 -6.87 1.45
CA GLU A 53 -0.46 -6.53 2.87
C GLU A 53 0.34 -5.26 3.23
N GLY A 54 -0.08 -4.60 4.29
CA GLY A 54 0.58 -3.44 4.89
C GLY A 54 0.08 -2.09 4.41
N ASP A 55 0.75 -1.05 4.91
CA ASP A 55 0.37 0.35 4.71
C ASP A 55 0.71 0.88 3.31
N ALA A 56 1.83 0.43 2.73
CA ALA A 56 2.28 0.85 1.41
C ALA A 56 1.24 0.61 0.28
N PRO A 57 0.61 -0.57 0.12
CA PRO A 57 -0.40 -0.77 -0.92
C PRO A 57 -1.67 0.05 -0.69
N VAL A 58 -2.08 0.27 0.56
CA VAL A 58 -3.23 1.13 0.89
C VAL A 58 -2.94 2.59 0.56
N ARG A 59 -1.74 3.10 0.87
CA ARG A 59 -1.33 4.45 0.46
C ARG A 59 -1.28 4.60 -1.06
N ALA A 60 -0.75 3.61 -1.77
CA ALA A 60 -0.72 3.60 -3.23
C ALA A 60 -2.15 3.63 -3.82
N TYR A 61 -3.07 2.88 -3.23
CA TYR A 61 -4.49 2.92 -3.59
C TYR A 61 -5.08 4.31 -3.39
N ILE A 62 -4.91 4.91 -2.21
CA ILE A 62 -5.45 6.24 -1.88
C ILE A 62 -4.88 7.31 -2.80
N ALA A 63 -3.58 7.26 -3.09
CA ALA A 63 -2.92 8.18 -4.02
C ALA A 63 -3.45 8.07 -5.46
N ALA A 64 -3.94 6.89 -5.84
CA ALA A 64 -4.50 6.64 -7.16
C ALA A 64 -6.02 6.94 -7.25
N MET A 65 -6.71 7.18 -6.13
CA MET A 65 -8.14 7.54 -6.16
C MET A 65 -8.33 8.87 -6.93
N PRO A 66 -9.33 8.97 -7.81
CA PRO A 66 -9.49 10.14 -8.68
C PRO A 66 -10.14 11.34 -7.97
N GLY A 67 -9.62 12.54 -8.25
CA GLY A 67 -10.19 13.82 -7.78
C GLY A 67 -10.28 13.91 -6.26
N TRP A 68 -11.39 14.46 -5.76
CA TRP A 68 -11.70 14.64 -4.34
C TRP A 68 -11.65 13.33 -3.53
N LYS A 69 -11.77 12.18 -4.19
CA LYS A 69 -11.78 10.87 -3.54
C LYS A 69 -10.42 10.52 -2.94
N SER A 70 -9.31 11.07 -3.46
CA SER A 70 -7.99 10.89 -2.85
C SER A 70 -7.89 11.57 -1.49
N ASP A 71 -8.41 12.79 -1.37
CA ASP A 71 -8.48 13.50 -0.08
C ASP A 71 -9.44 12.83 0.90
N LEU A 72 -10.58 12.33 0.41
CA LEU A 72 -11.46 11.51 1.25
C LEU A 72 -10.73 10.24 1.73
N GLY A 73 -10.04 9.51 0.85
CA GLY A 73 -9.28 8.32 1.21
C GLY A 73 -8.22 8.59 2.28
N ARG A 74 -7.51 9.72 2.19
CA ARG A 74 -6.56 10.19 3.22
C ARG A 74 -7.26 10.42 4.56
N ARG A 75 -8.40 11.11 4.57
CA ARG A 75 -9.19 11.37 5.78
C ARG A 75 -9.67 10.07 6.43
N LEU A 76 -10.23 9.15 5.64
CA LEU A 76 -10.67 7.84 6.12
C LEU A 76 -9.52 7.05 6.76
N ASP A 77 -8.38 6.94 6.08
CA ASP A 77 -7.20 6.23 6.60
C ASP A 77 -6.68 6.85 7.90
N ALA A 78 -6.56 8.17 7.94
CA ALA A 78 -6.12 8.88 9.15
C ALA A 78 -7.08 8.66 10.33
N ILE A 79 -8.39 8.68 10.10
CA ILE A 79 -9.40 8.38 11.13
C ILE A 79 -9.27 6.94 11.61
N ILE A 80 -9.04 5.98 10.70
CA ILE A 80 -8.92 4.57 11.07
C ILE A 80 -7.66 4.33 11.91
N VAL A 81 -6.50 4.82 11.45
CA VAL A 81 -5.21 4.66 12.13
C VAL A 81 -5.21 5.32 13.50
N ARG A 82 -5.79 6.52 13.65
CA ARG A 82 -5.85 7.20 14.96
C ARG A 82 -6.80 6.50 15.93
N THR A 83 -7.87 5.89 15.42
CA THR A 83 -8.88 5.22 16.25
C THR A 83 -8.42 3.84 16.68
N VAL A 84 -7.66 3.15 15.83
CA VAL A 84 -7.15 1.80 16.06
C VAL A 84 -5.64 1.78 15.81
N PRO A 85 -4.83 2.15 16.82
CA PRO A 85 -3.38 2.04 16.72
C PRO A 85 -2.96 0.60 16.39
N GLY A 86 -2.07 0.44 15.41
CA GLY A 86 -1.63 -0.89 14.97
C GLY A 86 -2.63 -1.64 14.07
N VAL A 87 -3.64 -0.95 13.50
CA VAL A 87 -4.58 -1.55 12.55
C VAL A 87 -3.87 -2.31 11.43
N HIS A 88 -4.32 -3.54 11.19
CA HIS A 88 -3.83 -4.36 10.09
C HIS A 88 -4.47 -3.90 8.78
N LYS A 89 -3.66 -3.71 7.74
CA LYS A 89 -4.06 -3.11 6.46
C LYS A 89 -3.71 -4.02 5.30
N ALA A 90 -4.55 -4.03 4.27
CA ALA A 90 -4.28 -4.72 3.02
C ALA A 90 -5.00 -4.08 1.84
N VAL A 91 -4.54 -4.39 0.63
CA VAL A 91 -5.39 -4.32 -0.56
C VAL A 91 -5.75 -5.73 -0.98
N LYS A 92 -7.05 -6.02 -1.12
CA LYS A 92 -7.58 -7.30 -1.60
C LYS A 92 -8.70 -7.03 -2.60
N TRP A 93 -8.75 -7.77 -3.70
CA TRP A 93 -9.74 -7.58 -4.77
C TRP A 93 -9.92 -6.10 -5.18
N ASN A 94 -8.79 -5.38 -5.34
CA ASN A 94 -8.75 -3.94 -5.63
C ASN A 94 -9.53 -3.06 -4.65
N SER A 95 -9.58 -3.40 -3.36
CA SER A 95 -10.18 -2.57 -2.31
C SER A 95 -9.27 -2.57 -1.08
N PRO A 96 -9.13 -1.45 -0.36
CA PRO A 96 -8.46 -1.43 0.94
C PRO A 96 -9.29 -2.17 1.99
N PHE A 97 -8.60 -2.90 2.86
CA PHE A 97 -9.14 -3.61 4.00
C PHE A 97 -8.42 -3.20 5.27
N TYR A 98 -9.18 -3.11 6.35
CA TYR A 98 -8.71 -2.75 7.69
C TYR A 98 -9.24 -3.77 8.69
N GLY A 99 -8.35 -4.25 9.55
CA GLY A 99 -8.61 -5.36 10.44
C GLY A 99 -7.73 -5.34 11.68
N ILE A 100 -7.87 -6.38 12.48
CA ILE A 100 -6.97 -6.68 13.58
C ILE A 100 -6.28 -8.01 13.24
N GLU A 101 -4.96 -8.03 13.34
CA GLU A 101 -4.18 -9.23 13.02
C GLU A 101 -4.68 -10.42 13.86
N GLY A 102 -4.93 -11.55 13.20
CA GLY A 102 -5.50 -12.75 13.83
C GLY A 102 -7.01 -12.71 14.11
N GLN A 103 -7.67 -11.55 14.08
CA GLN A 103 -9.12 -11.41 14.37
C GLN A 103 -9.97 -11.05 13.15
N GLY A 104 -9.34 -10.84 11.98
CA GLY A 104 -10.02 -10.62 10.71
C GLY A 104 -10.27 -9.15 10.40
N TRP A 105 -11.09 -8.92 9.37
CA TRP A 105 -11.34 -7.60 8.79
C TRP A 105 -12.64 -7.00 9.32
N PHE A 106 -12.63 -5.73 9.73
CA PHE A 106 -13.85 -5.06 10.21
C PHE A 106 -14.37 -4.00 9.23
N LEU A 107 -13.51 -3.50 8.32
CA LEU A 107 -13.84 -2.44 7.37
C LEU A 107 -13.15 -2.63 6.02
N SER A 108 -13.84 -2.26 4.94
CA SER A 108 -13.26 -2.07 3.60
C SER A 108 -13.88 -0.84 2.93
N PHE A 109 -13.26 -0.28 1.89
CA PHE A 109 -13.94 0.68 1.04
C PHE A 109 -13.63 0.51 -0.45
N HIS A 110 -14.54 0.96 -1.30
CA HIS A 110 -14.47 0.86 -2.75
C HIS A 110 -14.87 2.17 -3.43
N VAL A 111 -14.19 2.55 -4.50
CA VAL A 111 -14.49 3.79 -5.23
C VAL A 111 -15.54 3.52 -6.30
N PHE A 112 -16.62 4.30 -6.28
CA PHE A 112 -17.61 4.37 -7.35
C PHE A 112 -17.55 5.74 -8.04
N THR A 113 -18.21 5.88 -9.18
CA THR A 113 -18.16 7.13 -9.98
C THR A 113 -18.53 8.36 -9.14
N ARG A 114 -19.58 8.26 -8.32
CA ARG A 114 -20.16 9.39 -7.58
C ARG A 114 -19.83 9.42 -6.08
N TYR A 115 -19.38 8.32 -5.50
CA TYR A 115 -19.18 8.20 -4.06
C TYR A 115 -18.08 7.17 -3.74
N VAL A 116 -17.61 7.16 -2.49
CA VAL A 116 -16.81 6.07 -1.94
C VAL A 116 -17.71 5.25 -1.01
N LYS A 117 -17.82 3.95 -1.27
CA LYS A 117 -18.61 3.03 -0.45
C LYS A 117 -17.73 2.46 0.65
N VAL A 118 -17.99 2.81 1.89
CA VAL A 118 -17.40 2.13 3.04
C VAL A 118 -18.29 0.96 3.43
N THR A 119 -17.67 -0.18 3.67
CA THR A 119 -18.30 -1.43 4.09
C THR A 119 -17.88 -1.74 5.52
N PHE A 120 -18.87 -1.87 6.40
CA PHE A 120 -18.69 -2.40 7.75
C PHE A 120 -19.21 -3.83 7.79
N PHE A 121 -18.33 -4.80 8.05
CA PHE A 121 -18.71 -6.21 7.93
C PHE A 121 -19.70 -6.66 9.01
N ARG A 122 -19.55 -6.15 10.23
CA ARG A 122 -20.52 -6.29 11.33
C ARG A 122 -21.39 -5.03 11.49
N GLY A 123 -21.74 -4.41 10.36
CA GLY A 123 -22.43 -3.13 10.30
C GLY A 123 -23.78 -3.07 11.03
N THR A 124 -24.52 -4.18 11.14
CA THR A 124 -25.79 -4.24 11.89
C THR A 124 -25.65 -4.05 13.39
N SER A 125 -24.47 -4.32 13.92
CA SER A 125 -24.17 -4.20 15.35
C SER A 125 -23.75 -2.78 15.74
N LEU A 126 -23.54 -1.89 14.77
CA LEU A 126 -23.10 -0.52 15.02
C LEU A 126 -24.27 0.39 15.41
N ARG A 127 -23.96 1.43 16.19
CA ARG A 127 -24.89 2.46 16.63
C ARG A 127 -24.33 3.88 16.37
N PRO A 128 -25.10 4.78 15.73
CA PRO A 128 -26.31 4.50 14.96
C PRO A 128 -26.06 3.47 13.84
N LEU A 129 -27.11 2.89 13.29
CA LEU A 129 -26.98 1.91 12.22
C LEU A 129 -26.52 2.61 10.92
N PRO A 130 -25.42 2.19 10.26
CA PRO A 130 -25.05 2.78 8.97
C PRO A 130 -26.18 2.56 7.94
N PRO A 131 -26.50 3.58 7.13
CA PRO A 131 -27.77 3.64 6.40
C PRO A 131 -27.87 2.64 5.24
N GLY A 132 -26.73 2.29 4.62
CA GLY A 132 -26.71 1.44 3.43
C GLY A 132 -26.99 -0.03 3.75
N LYS A 133 -28.01 -0.60 3.13
CA LYS A 133 -28.37 -2.02 3.28
C LYS A 133 -27.47 -2.92 2.41
N SER A 134 -27.20 -4.13 2.90
CA SER A 134 -26.51 -5.18 2.15
C SER A 134 -27.41 -6.40 1.96
N LYS A 135 -27.11 -7.19 0.93
CA LYS A 135 -27.67 -8.55 0.78
C LYS A 135 -27.14 -9.50 1.85
N HIS A 136 -25.93 -9.24 2.37
CA HIS A 136 -25.37 -9.96 3.50
C HIS A 136 -25.97 -9.42 4.80
N LYS A 137 -26.51 -10.33 5.62
CA LYS A 137 -27.37 -9.98 6.76
C LYS A 137 -26.72 -8.99 7.74
N GLU A 138 -25.42 -9.13 7.98
CA GLU A 138 -24.69 -8.38 9.00
C GLU A 138 -23.98 -7.13 8.47
N VAL A 139 -23.84 -7.04 7.15
CA VAL A 139 -23.09 -5.96 6.51
C VAL A 139 -23.96 -4.72 6.39
N ARG A 140 -23.35 -3.56 6.62
CA ARG A 140 -23.92 -2.25 6.27
C ARG A 140 -22.91 -1.39 5.53
N TYR A 141 -23.42 -0.49 4.72
CA TYR A 141 -22.64 0.45 3.93
C TYR A 141 -22.82 1.88 4.40
N LEU A 142 -21.79 2.68 4.18
CA LEU A 142 -21.85 4.13 4.20
C LEU A 142 -21.36 4.62 2.84
N ASP A 143 -22.25 5.27 2.08
CA ASP A 143 -21.88 5.90 0.82
C ASP A 143 -21.49 7.35 1.12
N VAL A 144 -20.21 7.67 0.96
CA VAL A 144 -19.67 8.99 1.23
C VAL A 144 -19.54 9.76 -0.08
N TYR A 145 -20.30 10.85 -0.19
CA TYR A 145 -20.23 11.79 -1.30
C TYR A 145 -19.23 12.91 -0.98
N GLU A 146 -18.93 13.73 -1.99
CA GLU A 146 -18.00 14.86 -1.86
C GLU A 146 -18.42 15.77 -0.71
N ASP A 147 -17.47 16.03 0.20
CA ASP A 147 -17.64 16.86 1.40
C ASP A 147 -18.76 16.46 2.38
N GLN A 148 -19.23 15.21 2.32
CA GLN A 148 -20.30 14.69 3.19
C GLN A 148 -19.81 13.65 4.21
N LEU A 149 -18.54 13.72 4.62
CA LEU A 149 -18.03 12.86 5.69
C LEU A 149 -18.26 13.51 7.06
N ASP A 150 -19.15 12.92 7.86
CA ASP A 150 -19.16 13.15 9.31
C ASP A 150 -18.01 12.35 9.95
N GLU A 151 -16.88 13.02 10.20
CA GLU A 151 -15.68 12.38 10.75
C GLU A 151 -15.87 11.85 12.18
N ALA A 152 -16.69 12.52 12.99
CA ALA A 152 -16.94 12.12 14.37
C ALA A 152 -17.75 10.83 14.40
N GLN A 153 -18.82 10.78 13.60
CA GLN A 153 -19.62 9.57 13.46
C GLN A 153 -18.83 8.43 12.82
N PHE A 154 -18.00 8.72 11.81
CA PHE A 154 -17.14 7.70 11.20
C PHE A 154 -16.16 7.10 12.20
N ALA A 155 -15.48 7.94 13.01
CA ALA A 155 -14.58 7.47 14.06
C ALA A 155 -15.31 6.60 15.10
N ALA A 156 -16.52 7.00 15.50
CA ALA A 156 -17.35 6.21 16.43
C ALA A 156 -17.70 4.82 15.86
N TRP A 157 -18.00 4.73 14.56
CA TRP A 157 -18.24 3.45 13.89
C TRP A 157 -16.98 2.60 13.77
N VAL A 158 -15.84 3.19 13.42
CA VAL A 158 -14.56 2.47 13.37
C VAL A 158 -14.23 1.87 14.72
N LYS A 159 -14.37 2.64 15.80
CA LYS A 159 -14.14 2.17 17.18
C LYS A 159 -15.01 0.96 17.49
N GLN A 160 -16.32 1.06 17.26
CA GLN A 160 -17.25 -0.04 17.49
C GLN A 160 -16.91 -1.27 16.63
N ALA A 161 -16.65 -1.08 15.34
CA ALA A 161 -16.36 -2.17 14.42
C ALA A 161 -15.07 -2.92 14.80
N SER A 162 -14.05 -2.20 15.30
CA SER A 162 -12.78 -2.80 15.75
C SER A 162 -12.90 -3.69 16.98
N GLN A 163 -14.00 -3.59 17.73
CA GLN A 163 -14.25 -4.37 18.95
C GLN A 163 -15.10 -5.61 18.68
N LEU A 164 -15.57 -5.80 17.45
CA LEU A 164 -16.38 -6.94 17.03
C LEU A 164 -15.52 -7.98 16.32
N PRO A 165 -15.92 -9.28 16.33
CA PRO A 165 -15.25 -10.30 15.54
C PRO A 165 -15.21 -9.91 14.05
N GLY A 166 -14.01 -9.80 13.49
CA GLY A 166 -13.78 -9.48 12.09
C GLY A 166 -14.16 -10.64 11.17
N GLU A 167 -14.28 -10.35 9.88
CA GLU A 167 -14.50 -11.36 8.86
C GLU A 167 -13.21 -12.05 8.44
N ARG A 168 -13.30 -13.35 8.21
CA ARG A 168 -12.20 -14.17 7.68
C ARG A 168 -12.31 -14.17 6.16
N MET A 169 -11.31 -13.62 5.49
CA MET A 169 -11.24 -13.44 4.04
C MET A 169 -9.82 -13.64 3.55
#